data_AF-A0A9E5GSV7-F1
#
_entry.id   AF-A0A9E5GSV7-F1
#
_cell.length_a   1.000
_cell.length_b   1.000
_cell.length_c   1.000
_cell.angle_alpha   90.00
_cell.angle_beta   90.00
_cell.angle_gamma   90.00
#
_symmetry.space_group_name_H-M   'P 1'
#
loop_
_entity.id
_entity.type
_entity.pdbx_description
1 polymer ?
#
loop_
_entity_poly.entity_id
_entity_poly.type
_entity_poly.pdbx_seq_one_letter_code
_entity_poly.pdbx_strand_id
1 'polypeptide(L)'
;MQSGLYDFAKKVKEMGFAVKLDTNGRDRQIVRRMVDDGILDYVAVDLKHALPSYYKAVGIEQTKEFYHSYEKLLQFLLEGNVDYEYRSTVAK
;
A
#
# COMPACT_ATOMS: atom_id res chain seq x y z
N MET A 1 2.50 7.50 8.55
CA MET A 1 1.16 7.55 7.93
C MET A 1 0.34 8.57 8.69
N GLN A 2 -0.60 9.27 8.04
CA GLN A 2 -1.45 10.24 8.74
C GLN A 2 -2.44 9.48 9.63
N SER A 3 -2.50 9.82 10.92
CA SER A 3 -3.31 9.09 11.91
C SER A 3 -4.81 9.09 11.59
N GLY A 4 -5.33 10.15 10.97
CA GLY A 4 -6.75 10.27 10.61
C GLY A 4 -7.15 9.66 9.26
N LEU A 5 -6.24 9.00 8.53
CA LEU A 5 -6.55 8.52 7.17
C LEU A 5 -7.70 7.53 7.16
N TYR A 6 -7.70 6.57 8.10
CA TYR A 6 -8.73 5.54 8.19
C TYR A 6 -10.11 6.16 8.36
N ASP A 7 -10.28 7.02 9.36
CA ASP A 7 -11.56 7.65 9.69
C ASP A 7 -12.03 8.58 8.56
N PHE A 8 -11.09 9.28 7.91
CA PHE A 8 -11.41 10.12 6.77
C PHE A 8 -11.89 9.31 5.57
N ALA A 9 -11.15 8.27 5.18
CA ALA A 9 -11.51 7.40 4.06
C ALA A 9 -12.84 6.69 4.30
N LYS A 10 -13.10 6.25 5.55
CA LYS A 10 -14.38 5.67 5.94
C LYS A 10 -15.53 6.64 5.73
N LYS A 11 -15.40 7.89 6.16
CA LYS A 11 -16.43 8.93 5.92
C LYS A 11 -16.69 9.16 4.44
N VAL A 12 -15.62 9.22 3.63
CA VAL A 12 -15.76 9.37 2.16
C VAL A 12 -16.49 8.18 1.56
N LYS A 13 -16.20 6.96 2.02
CA LYS A 13 -16.88 5.73 1.58
C LYS A 13 -18.36 5.74 1.98
N GLU A 14 -18.68 6.14 3.21
CA GLU A 14 -20.05 6.28 3.72
C GLU A 14 -20.88 7.34 2.96
N MET A 15 -20.21 8.34 2.36
CA MET A 15 -20.84 9.31 1.46
C MET A 15 -21.17 8.74 0.07
N GLY A 16 -20.84 7.47 -0.21
CA GLY A 16 -21.12 6.80 -1.47
C GLY A 16 -20.07 6.99 -2.57
N PHE A 17 -18.90 7.56 -2.23
CA PHE A 17 -17.80 7.71 -3.18
C PHE A 17 -16.92 6.46 -3.23
N ALA A 18 -16.34 6.20 -4.40
CA ALA A 18 -15.25 5.23 -4.53
C ALA A 18 -13.97 5.80 -3.91
N VAL A 19 -13.23 4.97 -3.17
CA VAL A 19 -12.01 5.37 -2.47
C VAL A 19 -10.81 4.61 -3.02
N LYS A 20 -9.86 5.37 -3.57
CA LYS A 20 -8.54 4.89 -3.99
C LYS A 20 -7.48 5.32 -2.99
N LEU A 21 -6.66 4.37 -2.53
CA LEU A 21 -5.46 4.67 -1.74
C LEU A 21 -4.20 4.59 -2.60
N ASP A 22 -3.43 5.66 -2.57
CA ASP A 22 -2.10 5.75 -3.16
C ASP A 22 -1.04 5.63 -2.05
N THR A 23 -0.17 4.63 -2.12
CA THR A 23 0.78 4.33 -1.05
C THR A 23 2.12 3.79 -1.55
N ASN A 24 3.18 4.04 -0.78
CA ASN A 24 4.46 3.36 -0.97
C ASN A 24 4.55 2.01 -0.22
N GLY A 25 3.46 1.58 0.41
CA GLY A 25 3.34 0.29 1.11
C GLY A 25 4.15 0.21 2.41
N ARG A 26 4.55 1.33 3.02
CA ARG A 26 5.33 1.32 4.28
C ARG A 26 4.51 0.82 5.48
N ASP A 27 3.25 1.23 5.58
CA ASP A 27 2.35 0.83 6.66
C ASP A 27 1.32 -0.15 6.10
N ARG A 28 1.59 -1.43 6.30
CA ARG A 28 0.92 -2.53 5.60
C ARG A 28 -0.30 -3.02 6.33
N GLN A 29 -0.26 -2.93 7.67
CA GLN A 29 -1.35 -3.35 8.54
C GLN A 29 -2.57 -2.50 8.30
N ILE A 30 -2.38 -1.19 8.12
CA ILE A 30 -3.48 -0.28 7.85
C ILE A 30 -4.06 -0.47 6.44
N VAL A 31 -3.25 -0.74 5.41
CA VAL A 31 -3.77 -1.06 4.07
C VAL A 31 -4.65 -2.31 4.13
N ARG A 32 -4.14 -3.38 4.76
CA ARG A 32 -4.90 -4.62 4.93
C ARG A 32 -6.20 -4.38 5.69
N ARG A 33 -6.15 -3.69 6.82
CA ARG A 33 -7.34 -3.37 7.61
C ARG A 33 -8.37 -2.59 6.77
N MET A 34 -7.95 -1.58 6.02
CA MET A 34 -8.88 -0.78 5.21
C MET A 34 -9.49 -1.56 4.04
N VAL A 35 -8.78 -2.55 3.49
CA VAL A 35 -9.34 -3.49 2.51
C VAL A 35 -10.32 -4.45 3.17
N ASP A 36 -9.93 -5.08 4.28
CA ASP A 36 -10.77 -6.03 5.03
C ASP A 36 -12.07 -5.37 5.52
N ASP A 37 -12.01 -4.09 5.90
CA ASP A 37 -13.17 -3.28 6.32
C ASP A 37 -14.01 -2.75 5.14
N GLY A 38 -13.65 -3.05 3.89
CA GLY A 38 -14.38 -2.62 2.68
C GLY A 38 -14.32 -1.12 2.41
N ILE A 39 -13.34 -0.42 2.98
CA ILE A 39 -13.19 1.03 2.84
C ILE A 39 -12.58 1.40 1.49
N LEU A 40 -11.66 0.58 0.99
CA LEU A 40 -10.94 0.82 -0.26
C LEU A 40 -11.57 0.05 -1.42
N ASP A 41 -11.84 0.76 -2.50
CA ASP A 41 -12.21 0.15 -3.78
C ASP A 41 -10.98 -0.15 -4.64
N TYR A 42 -9.88 0.57 -4.39
CA TYR A 42 -8.68 0.47 -5.19
C TYR A 42 -7.41 0.80 -4.41
N VAL A 43 -6.33 0.05 -4.66
CA VAL A 43 -5.02 0.28 -4.04
C VAL A 43 -3.92 0.43 -5.09
N ALA A 44 -3.25 1.58 -5.10
CA ALA A 44 -2.05 1.80 -5.89
C ALA A 44 -0.82 1.73 -5.00
N VAL A 45 0.11 0.82 -5.32
CA VAL A 45 1.36 0.65 -4.56
C VAL A 45 2.57 1.02 -5.42
N ASP A 46 3.35 1.99 -4.94
CA ASP A 46 4.63 2.35 -5.56
C ASP A 46 5.73 1.35 -5.19
N LEU A 47 6.11 0.54 -6.17
CA LEU A 47 7.29 -0.31 -6.19
C LEU A 47 8.51 0.52 -6.65
N LYS A 48 9.20 1.13 -5.70
CA LYS A 48 10.36 2.00 -5.99
C LYS A 48 11.59 1.25 -6.53
N HIS A 49 11.70 -0.04 -6.24
CA HIS A 49 12.75 -0.90 -6.77
C HIS A 49 12.46 -2.37 -6.48
N ALA A 50 13.18 -3.28 -7.14
CA ALA A 50 13.22 -4.68 -6.74
C ALA A 50 13.68 -4.80 -5.27
N LEU A 51 13.03 -5.66 -4.48
CA LEU A 51 13.29 -5.81 -3.04
C LEU A 51 14.79 -5.95 -2.69
N PRO A 52 15.61 -6.75 -3.40
CA PRO A 52 17.05 -6.87 -3.11
C PRO A 52 17.86 -5.57 -3.28
N SER A 53 17.32 -4.59 -4.00
CA SER A 53 17.96 -3.30 -4.27
C SER A 53 17.09 -2.12 -3.85
N TYR A 54 16.04 -2.34 -3.04
CA TYR A 54 15.13 -1.29 -2.57
C TYR A 54 15.89 -0.17 -1.85
N TYR A 55 16.90 -0.51 -1.05
CA TYR A 55 17.79 0.45 -0.39
C TYR A 55 18.43 1.46 -1.35
N LYS A 56 18.74 1.06 -2.60
CA LYS A 56 19.32 1.96 -3.61
C LYS A 56 18.35 3.06 -4.02
N ALA A 57 17.05 2.78 -4.01
CA ALA A 57 16.01 3.74 -4.39
C ALA A 57 15.52 4.62 -3.24
N VAL A 58 15.48 4.10 -2.01
CA VAL A 58 15.06 4.88 -0.82
C VAL A 58 16.21 5.50 -0.03
N GLY A 59 17.46 5.14 -0.32
CA GLY A 59 18.65 5.69 0.33
C GLY A 59 18.86 5.25 1.78
N ILE A 60 18.06 4.30 2.27
CA ILE A 60 18.09 3.81 3.65
C ILE A 60 17.93 2.28 3.62
N GLU A 61 18.85 1.56 4.27
CA GLU A 61 18.71 0.12 4.50
C GLU A 61 17.47 -0.17 5.35
N GLN A 62 16.71 -1.17 4.94
CA GLN A 62 15.51 -1.60 5.65
C GLN A 62 15.79 -2.91 6.39
N THR A 63 15.04 -3.17 7.47
CA THR A 63 15.18 -4.41 8.24
C THR A 63 14.61 -5.61 7.47
N LYS A 64 14.98 -6.83 7.86
CA LYS A 64 14.41 -8.06 7.26
C LYS A 64 12.89 -8.12 7.44
N GLU A 65 12.41 -7.65 8.59
CA GLU A 65 10.99 -7.57 8.92
C GLU A 65 10.24 -6.59 8.00
N PHE A 66 10.89 -5.50 7.61
CA PHE A 66 10.32 -4.59 6.61
C PHE A 66 10.09 -5.32 5.28
N TYR A 67 11.11 -6.02 4.76
CA TYR A 67 11.00 -6.74 3.49
C TYR A 67 9.94 -7.85 3.55
N HIS A 68 9.96 -8.67 4.59
CA HIS A 68 8.98 -9.74 4.81
C HIS A 68 7.55 -9.21 4.87
N SER A 69 7.33 -8.12 5.61
CA SER A 69 5.99 -7.53 5.68
C SER A 69 5.57 -6.90 4.36
N TYR A 70 6.51 -6.30 3.61
CA TYR A 70 6.24 -5.78 2.27
C TYR A 70 5.81 -6.88 1.29
N GLU A 71 6.53 -7.99 1.23
CA GLU A 71 6.15 -9.15 0.43
C GLU A 71 4.74 -9.66 0.77
N LYS A 72 4.39 -9.71 2.06
CA LYS A 72 3.05 -10.09 2.50
C LYS A 72 1.96 -9.14 2.02
N LEU A 73 2.22 -7.83 1.97
CA LEU A 73 1.26 -6.87 1.41
C LEU A 73 1.06 -7.13 -0.10
N LEU A 74 2.14 -7.37 -0.83
CA LEU A 74 2.05 -7.66 -2.27
C LEU A 74 1.26 -8.95 -2.51
N GLN A 75 1.55 -10.01 -1.76
CA GLN A 75 0.78 -11.27 -1.83
C GLN A 75 -0.70 -11.06 -1.53
N PHE A 76 -1.01 -10.31 -0.47
CA PHE A 76 -2.39 -9.99 -0.10
C PHE A 76 -3.17 -9.27 -1.21
N LEU A 77 -2.52 -8.36 -1.95
CA LEU A 77 -3.17 -7.69 -3.09
C LEU A 77 -3.32 -8.65 -4.28
N LEU A 78 -2.34 -9.52 -4.53
CA LEU A 78 -2.43 -10.56 -5.58
C LEU A 78 -3.58 -11.55 -5.37
N GLU A 79 -4.02 -11.75 -4.12
CA GLU A 79 -5.19 -12.59 -3.80
C GLU A 79 -6.51 -12.03 -4.36
N GLY A 80 -6.54 -10.76 -4.80
CA GLY A 80 -7.70 -10.17 -5.47
C GLY A 80 -8.81 -9.69 -4.54
N ASN A 81 -8.49 -9.42 -3.27
CA ASN A 81 -9.43 -8.88 -2.29
C ASN A 81 -9.89 -7.43 -2.59
N VAL A 82 -9.16 -6.73 -3.45
CA VAL A 82 -9.42 -5.36 -3.91
C VAL A 82 -8.77 -5.15 -5.27
N ASP A 83 -9.29 -4.26 -6.11
CA ASP A 83 -8.59 -3.86 -7.33
C ASP A 83 -7.27 -3.15 -6.98
N TYR A 84 -6.22 -3.40 -7.74
CA TYR A 84 -4.89 -2.86 -7.44
C TYR A 84 -4.05 -2.53 -8.67
N GLU A 85 -3.07 -1.65 -8.48
CA GLU A 85 -1.95 -1.45 -9.40
C GLU A 85 -0.62 -1.43 -8.67
N TYR A 86 0.39 -2.00 -9.31
CA TYR A 86 1.79 -1.78 -8.96
C TYR A 86 2.38 -0.74 -9.90
N ARG A 87 2.93 0.33 -9.34
CA ARG A 87 3.54 1.41 -10.11
C ARG A 87 5.03 1.46 -9.84
N SER A 88 5.82 1.77 -10.86
CA SER A 88 7.25 2.00 -10.69
C SER A 88 7.65 3.24 -11.47
N THR A 89 8.48 4.08 -10.85
CA THR A 89 9.06 5.25 -11.51
C THR A 89 10.42 4.88 -12.06
N VAL A 90 10.59 4.94 -13.37
CA VAL A 90 11.88 4.72 -14.03
C VAL A 90 12.66 6.04 -14.04
N ALA A 91 13.72 6.11 -13.24
CA ALA A 91 14.69 7.19 -13.29
C ALA A 91 15.80 6.86 -14.30
N LYS A 92 16.23 7.87 -15.09
CA LYS A 92 17.37 7.78 -16.01
C LYS A 92 18.68 8.07 -15.29
#